data_AF-A0A7X7WHR6-F1
#
_entry.id   AF-A0A7X7WHR6-F1
#
_cell.length_a   1.000
_cell.length_b   1.000
_cell.length_c   1.000
_cell.angle_alpha   90.00
_cell.angle_beta   90.00
_cell.angle_gamma   90.00
#
_symmetry.space_group_name_H-M   'P 1'
#
loop_
_entity.id
_entity.type
_entity.pdbx_description
1 polymer ?
#
loop_
_entity_poly.entity_id
_entity_poly.type
_entity_poly.pdbx_seq_one_letter_code
_entity_poly.pdbx_strand_id
1 'polypeptide(L)'
;MKKTILLAVALCLAIAFSASLADKAVVSYYEKAAFSTEKTAPNATFKNPDRSRNVQLTDYISEGFETSVPPTGWTQTITVPGYTWAQSTSYAFSGTYGAYCPWNYSQYEELITPTLNFTSATSDLRVEFMWEASYYWMVSPYNNGEYELWISTDGGATWPTLLWSIDSIGAFTNWEWYLQTVDLSAYAGQANVKLAWRYTADDAADIGLDDVLITDDPPPVAPPNDLCVNAINIPTVPAQVSGTTIGATIDCSDNLNWSGNYVWYTVSAPNAANDISISYCPSLSSIPTVSAILYSACPTTAEECSTLAIVMTSGAFVTCPSGLSNAEIV
;
A
#
# COMPACT_ATOMS: atom_id res chain seq x y z
N MET A 1 5.64 -19.35 42.75
CA MET A 1 5.48 -20.13 41.51
C MET A 1 5.52 -19.14 40.37
N LYS A 2 6.49 -19.25 39.44
CA LYS A 2 6.55 -18.39 38.25
C LYS A 2 5.30 -18.64 37.40
N LYS A 3 4.59 -17.58 37.00
CA LYS A 3 3.43 -17.68 36.10
C LYS A 3 3.80 -17.00 34.78
N THR A 4 3.56 -17.70 33.67
CA THR A 4 3.69 -17.12 32.33
C THR A 4 2.45 -16.28 32.06
N ILE A 5 2.63 -15.06 31.56
CA ILE A 5 1.55 -14.15 31.17
C ILE A 5 1.69 -13.90 29.67
N LEU A 6 0.59 -14.00 28.94
CA LEU A 6 0.48 -13.64 27.54
C LEU A 6 0.05 -12.19 27.41
N LEU A 7 0.67 -11.45 26.51
CA LEU A 7 0.40 -10.05 26.24
C LEU A 7 0.01 -9.90 24.77
N ALA A 8 -1.23 -9.52 24.52
CA ALA A 8 -1.69 -9.09 23.21
C ALA A 8 -1.63 -7.55 23.16
N VAL A 9 -0.98 -7.02 22.15
CA VAL A 9 -0.80 -5.58 21.96
C VAL A 9 -1.51 -5.16 20.69
N ALA A 10 -2.35 -4.13 20.76
CA ALA A 10 -2.90 -3.50 19.56
C ALA A 10 -2.72 -1.98 19.63
N LEU A 11 -2.63 -1.36 18.45
CA LEU A 11 -2.45 0.09 18.28
C LEU A 11 -3.67 0.69 17.60
N CYS A 12 -4.15 1.83 18.08
CA CYS A 12 -5.15 2.63 17.38
C CYS A 12 -4.48 3.73 16.56
N LEU A 13 -4.64 3.63 15.24
CA LEU A 13 -4.66 4.78 14.36
C LEU A 13 -6.12 5.20 14.18
N ALA A 14 -6.51 6.32 14.76
CA ALA A 14 -7.75 6.99 14.38
C ALA A 14 -7.57 7.64 12.99
N ILE A 15 -7.87 6.85 11.95
CA ILE A 15 -8.18 7.22 10.56
C ILE A 15 -7.12 8.07 9.82
N ALA A 16 -6.20 7.38 9.13
CA ALA A 16 -5.94 7.46 7.69
C ALA A 16 -4.52 6.92 7.41
N PHE A 17 -4.44 5.82 6.65
CA PHE A 17 -3.25 5.28 5.99
C PHE A 17 -1.89 5.32 6.73
N SER A 18 -1.52 4.10 7.17
CA SER A 18 -0.19 3.48 6.98
C SER A 18 1.06 4.24 7.44
N ALA A 19 1.53 3.91 8.63
CA ALA A 19 2.91 4.09 9.05
C ALA A 19 3.50 2.73 9.44
N SER A 20 4.64 2.36 8.85
CA SER A 20 5.48 1.27 9.36
C SER A 20 5.86 1.60 10.80
N LEU A 21 5.66 0.64 11.68
CA LEU A 21 6.19 0.72 13.03
C LEU A 21 7.03 -0.52 13.23
N ALA A 22 8.33 -0.30 13.44
CA ALA A 22 9.20 -1.21 14.16
C ALA A 22 9.15 -0.77 15.63
N ASP A 23 8.06 -1.08 16.32
CA ASP A 23 7.78 -0.53 17.65
C ASP A 23 8.62 -1.19 18.72
N LYS A 24 9.52 -0.43 19.35
CA LYS A 24 10.22 -0.82 20.58
C LYS A 24 9.26 -0.76 21.77
N ALA A 25 8.86 -1.91 22.33
CA ALA A 25 8.17 -1.96 23.62
C ALA A 25 9.18 -2.12 24.76
N VAL A 26 9.23 -1.17 25.70
CA VAL A 26 9.99 -1.29 26.96
C VAL A 26 9.03 -1.72 28.07
N VAL A 27 9.28 -2.86 28.72
CA VAL A 27 8.47 -3.33 29.88
C VAL A 27 9.22 -3.02 31.17
N SER A 28 8.66 -2.30 32.16
CA SER A 28 9.36 -1.95 33.42
C SER A 28 8.49 -2.23 34.68
N TYR A 29 9.11 -2.36 35.87
CA TYR A 29 8.42 -2.52 37.18
C TYR A 29 8.86 -1.43 38.18
N TYR A 30 7.94 -0.86 38.98
CA TYR A 30 8.23 0.05 40.10
C TYR A 30 7.29 -0.15 41.31
N GLU A 31 7.72 0.21 42.54
CA GLU A 31 6.90 0.22 43.77
C GLU A 31 6.27 1.61 44.06
N LYS A 32 5.09 1.58 44.70
CA LYS A 32 4.04 2.63 44.83
C LYS A 32 4.37 3.89 45.67
N ALA A 33 3.81 5.06 45.27
CA ALA A 33 3.39 6.15 46.17
C ALA A 33 2.20 6.98 45.59
N ALA A 34 1.50 7.68 46.47
CA ALA A 34 0.11 8.19 46.43
C ALA A 34 -0.26 9.43 45.54
N PHE A 35 -1.57 9.49 45.15
CA PHE A 35 -2.48 10.66 44.85
C PHE A 35 -2.02 11.70 43.76
N SER A 36 -2.83 12.51 43.04
CA SER A 36 -4.22 13.02 43.14
C SER A 36 -4.76 13.51 41.76
N THR A 37 -6.03 13.93 41.76
CA THR A 37 -6.97 14.34 40.67
C THR A 37 -6.77 15.74 40.04
N GLU A 38 -7.09 15.88 38.73
CA GLU A 38 -8.06 16.84 38.09
C GLU A 38 -7.71 17.37 36.66
N LYS A 39 -8.71 17.28 35.75
CA LYS A 39 -9.23 18.17 34.64
C LYS A 39 -8.30 19.25 34.00
N THR A 40 -8.35 19.65 32.71
CA THR A 40 -9.25 19.52 31.53
C THR A 40 -8.48 20.02 30.28
N ALA A 41 -8.89 19.60 29.07
CA ALA A 41 -8.32 19.95 27.76
C ALA A 41 -8.67 21.36 27.22
N PRO A 42 -7.97 21.83 26.16
CA PRO A 42 -8.68 22.42 25.02
C PRO A 42 -8.22 21.92 23.62
N ASN A 43 -9.15 22.03 22.69
CA ASN A 43 -9.19 21.55 21.29
C ASN A 43 -8.13 22.11 20.33
N ALA A 44 -7.79 21.32 19.29
CA ALA A 44 -7.46 21.85 17.97
C ALA A 44 -7.83 20.86 16.84
N THR A 45 -8.36 21.43 15.77
CA THR A 45 -9.08 20.84 14.63
C THR A 45 -8.15 20.19 13.59
N PHE A 46 -8.56 19.05 13.04
CA PHE A 46 -7.83 18.28 12.03
C PHE A 46 -7.91 18.89 10.62
N LYS A 47 -6.77 18.94 9.93
CA LYS A 47 -6.68 18.92 8.45
C LYS A 47 -5.76 17.77 8.06
N ASN A 48 -6.26 16.88 7.20
CA ASN A 48 -5.50 15.91 6.39
C ASN A 48 -5.40 16.50 4.95
N PRO A 49 -4.39 16.25 4.10
CA PRO A 49 -3.98 14.90 3.65
C PRO A 49 -2.45 14.66 3.47
N ASP A 50 -1.95 13.46 3.77
CA ASP A 50 -0.89 12.83 2.97
C ASP A 50 -1.01 11.28 3.00
N ARG A 51 -0.85 10.63 1.85
CA ARG A 51 -1.04 9.20 1.56
C ARG A 51 0.32 8.49 1.45
N SER A 52 0.89 7.99 2.54
CA SER A 52 2.06 7.09 2.48
C SER A 52 1.68 5.64 2.82
N ARG A 53 1.09 4.91 1.86
CA ARG A 53 0.80 3.46 1.94
C ARG A 53 2.07 2.62 2.16
N ASN A 54 2.35 2.25 3.42
CA ASN A 54 3.28 1.18 3.81
C ASN A 54 2.72 -0.22 3.46
N VAL A 55 2.39 -0.42 2.19
CA VAL A 55 2.22 -1.75 1.57
C VAL A 55 3.58 -2.11 0.96
N GLN A 56 3.94 -3.38 0.89
CA GLN A 56 5.13 -3.84 0.14
C GLN A 56 4.84 -3.68 -1.37
N LEU A 57 4.79 -2.43 -1.85
CA LEU A 57 4.55 -2.11 -3.25
C LEU A 57 5.71 -2.67 -4.07
N THR A 58 5.39 -3.54 -5.02
CA THR A 58 6.37 -4.02 -6.00
C THR A 58 6.12 -3.30 -7.32
N ASP A 59 6.95 -2.31 -7.62
CA ASP A 59 6.90 -1.60 -8.89
C ASP A 59 7.72 -2.34 -9.95
N TYR A 60 7.04 -2.79 -11.00
CA TYR A 60 7.67 -3.42 -12.16
C TYR A 60 8.09 -2.38 -13.20
N ILE A 61 7.29 -1.33 -13.36
CA ILE A 61 7.58 -0.15 -14.19
C ILE A 61 7.07 1.09 -13.46
N SER A 62 7.86 2.17 -13.48
CA SER A 62 7.42 3.54 -13.21
C SER A 62 8.07 4.43 -14.27
N GLU A 63 7.28 4.89 -15.24
CA GLU A 63 7.77 5.59 -16.42
C GLU A 63 6.93 6.84 -16.67
N GLY A 64 7.56 8.01 -16.51
CA GLY A 64 6.98 9.32 -16.84
C GLY A 64 7.64 9.96 -18.07
N PHE A 65 8.36 9.19 -18.89
CA PHE A 65 8.95 9.61 -20.18
C PHE A 65 9.92 10.79 -20.15
N GLU A 66 10.44 11.17 -18.98
CA GLU A 66 11.33 12.32 -18.78
C GLU A 66 12.69 12.23 -19.49
N THR A 67 13.09 11.03 -19.93
CA THR A 67 14.41 10.81 -20.56
C THR A 67 14.32 10.60 -22.07
N SER A 68 13.46 9.69 -22.53
CA SER A 68 13.30 9.38 -23.95
C SER A 68 11.99 8.63 -24.24
N VAL A 69 11.56 8.69 -25.50
CA VAL A 69 10.55 7.80 -26.06
C VAL A 69 11.12 7.18 -27.34
N PRO A 70 11.22 5.83 -27.42
CA PRO A 70 10.91 4.88 -26.36
C PRO A 70 11.89 5.01 -25.18
N PRO A 71 11.46 4.71 -23.94
CA PRO A 71 12.39 4.59 -22.82
C PRO A 71 13.33 3.40 -22.96
N THR A 72 14.34 3.32 -22.09
CA THR A 72 15.32 2.22 -22.15
C THR A 72 14.63 0.86 -22.00
N GLY A 73 14.90 -0.03 -22.96
CA GLY A 73 14.35 -1.40 -22.97
C GLY A 73 12.96 -1.52 -23.60
N TRP A 74 12.28 -0.40 -23.82
CA TRP A 74 11.05 -0.36 -24.60
C TRP A 74 11.36 -0.43 -26.10
N THR A 75 10.40 -0.89 -26.88
CA THR A 75 10.51 -1.00 -28.34
C THR A 75 9.29 -0.39 -29.01
N GLN A 76 9.40 -0.09 -30.31
CA GLN A 76 8.29 0.43 -31.10
C GLN A 76 8.04 -0.44 -32.33
N THR A 77 6.77 -0.56 -32.72
CA THR A 77 6.39 -0.92 -34.08
C THR A 77 6.13 0.38 -34.82
N ILE A 78 6.81 0.60 -35.94
CA ILE A 78 6.71 1.83 -36.74
C ILE A 78 6.26 1.51 -38.16
N THR A 79 5.09 2.02 -38.56
CA THR A 79 4.60 1.90 -39.94
C THR A 79 4.68 3.21 -40.71
N VAL A 80 4.57 4.35 -40.03
CA VAL A 80 4.65 5.68 -40.62
C VAL A 80 5.82 6.47 -40.00
N PRO A 81 7.03 6.43 -40.61
CA PRO A 81 8.19 7.11 -40.06
C PRO A 81 7.97 8.61 -39.87
N GLY A 82 8.36 9.10 -38.69
CA GLY A 82 8.15 10.50 -38.29
C GLY A 82 6.77 10.79 -37.70
N TYR A 83 5.83 9.84 -37.76
CA TYR A 83 4.50 9.92 -37.16
C TYR A 83 4.24 8.71 -36.28
N THR A 84 5.08 8.54 -35.27
CA THR A 84 5.06 7.43 -34.32
C THR A 84 5.27 7.99 -32.91
N TRP A 85 5.23 7.11 -31.92
CA TRP A 85 5.49 7.43 -30.53
C TRP A 85 6.80 8.21 -30.35
N ALA A 86 6.69 9.41 -29.80
CA ALA A 86 7.82 10.32 -29.58
C ALA A 86 7.65 11.05 -28.23
N GLN A 87 8.72 11.68 -27.78
CA GLN A 87 8.71 12.47 -26.55
C GLN A 87 8.15 13.86 -26.84
N SER A 88 7.33 14.41 -25.95
CA SER A 88 6.72 15.73 -26.13
C SER A 88 6.65 16.51 -24.83
N THR A 89 6.90 17.82 -24.93
CA THR A 89 6.65 18.78 -23.85
C THR A 89 5.21 19.33 -23.86
N SER A 90 4.44 19.04 -24.92
CA SER A 90 3.06 19.49 -25.07
C SER A 90 2.04 18.43 -24.65
N TYR A 91 2.46 17.17 -24.65
CA TYR A 91 1.69 16.03 -24.16
C TYR A 91 2.43 15.46 -22.95
N ALA A 92 2.36 16.19 -21.83
CA ALA A 92 2.92 15.81 -20.54
C ALA A 92 1.87 16.10 -19.46
N PHE A 93 1.46 15.10 -18.71
CA PHE A 93 0.56 15.24 -17.58
C PHE A 93 1.34 15.67 -16.32
N SER A 94 2.47 15.02 -16.10
CA SER A 94 3.38 15.33 -15.01
C SER A 94 4.79 15.63 -15.56
N GLY A 95 5.68 16.13 -14.71
CA GLY A 95 7.05 16.43 -15.13
C GLY A 95 7.17 17.43 -16.29
N THR A 96 8.14 17.19 -17.18
CA THR A 96 8.44 18.04 -18.34
C THR A 96 8.05 17.38 -19.66
N TYR A 97 8.06 16.05 -19.71
CA TYR A 97 7.90 15.30 -20.94
C TYR A 97 6.91 14.14 -20.74
N GLY A 98 6.04 13.92 -21.71
CA GLY A 98 5.29 12.67 -21.84
C GLY A 98 5.54 12.02 -23.21
N ALA A 99 4.87 10.90 -23.44
CA ALA A 99 4.85 10.25 -24.75
C ALA A 99 3.61 10.67 -25.54
N TYR A 100 3.75 10.78 -26.85
CA TYR A 100 2.62 11.02 -27.74
C TYR A 100 2.84 10.35 -29.09
N CYS A 101 1.75 10.06 -29.81
CA CYS A 101 1.80 9.67 -31.20
C CYS A 101 1.02 10.70 -32.04
N PRO A 102 1.66 11.41 -32.98
CA PRO A 102 0.98 12.40 -33.83
C PRO A 102 0.08 11.73 -34.86
N TRP A 103 -0.94 12.45 -35.33
CA TRP A 103 -1.86 11.99 -36.36
C TRP A 103 -1.23 11.97 -37.76
N ASN A 104 -1.62 10.97 -38.55
CA ASN A 104 -1.36 10.82 -39.97
C ASN A 104 -2.36 9.79 -40.56
N TYR A 105 -2.13 9.35 -41.79
CA TYR A 105 -2.90 8.33 -42.48
C TYR A 105 -2.27 6.94 -42.33
N SER A 106 -3.12 5.91 -42.28
CA SER A 106 -2.74 4.49 -42.31
C SER A 106 -1.68 4.09 -41.25
N GLN A 107 -1.86 4.58 -40.03
CA GLN A 107 -0.98 4.33 -38.89
C GLN A 107 -1.30 3.01 -38.20
N TYR A 108 -0.25 2.26 -37.88
CA TYR A 108 -0.22 1.16 -36.93
C TYR A 108 1.07 1.31 -36.11
N GLU A 109 0.94 1.98 -34.97
CA GLU A 109 2.08 2.40 -34.16
C GLU A 109 1.97 1.78 -32.77
N GLU A 110 3.02 1.15 -32.29
CA GLU A 110 3.03 0.52 -30.98
C GLU A 110 4.19 1.04 -30.14
N LEU A 111 3.93 1.27 -28.85
CA LEU A 111 4.96 1.46 -27.83
C LEU A 111 4.87 0.29 -26.85
N ILE A 112 5.94 -0.50 -26.79
CA ILE A 112 5.92 -1.84 -26.17
C ILE A 112 6.92 -1.88 -25.02
N THR A 113 6.48 -2.40 -23.88
CA THR A 113 7.33 -2.52 -22.68
C THR A 113 8.51 -3.50 -22.89
N PRO A 114 9.54 -3.44 -22.04
CA PRO A 114 10.45 -4.56 -21.82
C PRO A 114 9.66 -5.82 -21.41
N THR A 115 10.34 -6.98 -21.41
CA THR A 115 9.74 -8.20 -20.84
C THR A 115 9.61 -8.04 -19.32
N LEU A 116 8.39 -8.22 -18.82
CA LEU A 116 7.99 -8.15 -17.43
C LEU A 116 7.89 -9.55 -16.84
N ASN A 117 8.35 -9.69 -15.60
CA ASN A 117 8.29 -10.92 -14.85
C ASN A 117 7.42 -10.73 -13.60
N PHE A 118 6.20 -11.25 -13.67
CA PHE A 118 5.19 -11.23 -12.61
C PHE A 118 5.17 -12.53 -11.79
N THR A 119 6.23 -13.34 -11.81
CA THR A 119 6.29 -14.60 -11.02
C THR A 119 6.16 -14.40 -9.52
N SER A 120 6.50 -13.22 -9.01
CA SER A 120 6.31 -12.81 -7.61
C SER A 120 5.02 -12.04 -7.36
N ALA A 121 4.27 -11.69 -8.40
CA ALA A 121 3.08 -10.88 -8.27
C ALA A 121 1.94 -11.66 -7.61
N THR A 122 1.05 -10.93 -6.94
CA THR A 122 -0.15 -11.46 -6.28
C THR A 122 -1.43 -10.96 -6.98
N SER A 123 -2.58 -11.05 -6.31
CA SER A 123 -3.88 -10.72 -6.90
C SER A 123 -4.15 -9.23 -7.08
N ASP A 124 -3.26 -8.34 -6.63
CA ASP A 124 -3.46 -6.88 -6.69
C ASP A 124 -2.58 -6.21 -7.77
N LEU A 125 -2.06 -7.02 -8.70
CA LEU A 125 -1.28 -6.60 -9.87
C LEU A 125 -2.16 -5.79 -10.83
N ARG A 126 -1.68 -4.60 -11.23
CA ARG A 126 -2.40 -3.69 -12.13
C ARG A 126 -1.43 -2.82 -12.94
N VAL A 127 -1.97 -2.21 -13.98
CA VAL A 127 -1.33 -1.09 -14.69
C VAL A 127 -2.18 0.17 -14.56
N GLU A 128 -1.53 1.27 -14.24
CA GLU A 128 -2.08 2.62 -14.19
C GLU A 128 -1.34 3.48 -15.22
N PHE A 129 -2.06 4.33 -15.94
CA PHE A 129 -1.46 5.26 -16.89
C PHE A 129 -2.37 6.44 -17.16
N MET A 130 -1.79 7.58 -17.47
CA MET A 130 -2.49 8.77 -17.93
C MET A 130 -2.59 8.75 -19.45
N TRP A 131 -3.76 9.06 -19.99
CA TRP A 131 -3.97 9.16 -21.43
C TRP A 131 -4.76 10.42 -21.79
N GLU A 132 -4.56 10.92 -23.00
CA GLU A 132 -5.25 12.07 -23.58
C GLU A 132 -5.51 11.81 -25.07
N ALA A 133 -6.66 12.22 -25.58
CA ALA A 133 -6.99 12.15 -27.02
C ALA A 133 -8.15 13.09 -27.37
N SER A 134 -8.55 13.10 -28.65
CA SER A 134 -9.80 13.72 -29.09
C SER A 134 -10.93 12.70 -29.25
N TYR A 135 -11.97 12.77 -28.41
CA TYR A 135 -13.22 12.03 -28.60
C TYR A 135 -13.84 12.26 -29.99
N TYR A 136 -13.78 13.51 -30.48
CA TYR A 136 -14.38 13.91 -31.74
C TYR A 136 -13.82 13.17 -32.96
N TRP A 137 -12.50 12.96 -32.98
CA TRP A 137 -11.77 12.33 -34.10
C TRP A 137 -11.49 10.84 -33.89
N MET A 138 -11.44 10.38 -32.64
CA MET A 138 -11.20 8.97 -32.32
C MET A 138 -12.49 8.16 -32.27
N VAL A 139 -13.58 8.71 -31.74
CA VAL A 139 -14.79 7.93 -31.39
C VAL A 139 -16.04 8.43 -32.10
N SER A 140 -16.41 9.70 -31.95
CA SER A 140 -17.67 10.23 -32.49
C SER A 140 -17.67 11.75 -32.67
N PRO A 141 -18.15 12.27 -33.82
CA PRO A 141 -18.84 11.54 -34.90
C PRO A 141 -17.89 10.83 -35.86
N TYR A 142 -16.58 11.04 -35.73
CA TYR A 142 -15.58 10.35 -36.54
C TYR A 142 -14.93 9.27 -35.69
N ASN A 143 -15.04 8.02 -36.15
CA ASN A 143 -14.33 6.88 -35.61
C ASN A 143 -13.18 6.57 -36.58
N ASN A 144 -12.13 7.39 -36.51
CA ASN A 144 -10.99 7.32 -37.43
C ASN A 144 -9.79 6.57 -36.82
N GLY A 145 -9.84 6.20 -35.53
CA GLY A 145 -8.71 5.55 -34.89
C GLY A 145 -9.04 4.85 -33.58
N GLU A 146 -8.25 3.81 -33.32
CA GLU A 146 -8.28 2.99 -32.12
C GLU A 146 -7.05 3.29 -31.28
N TYR A 147 -7.27 3.50 -29.98
CA TYR A 147 -6.20 3.58 -28.98
C TYR A 147 -6.43 2.51 -27.93
N GLU A 148 -5.53 1.53 -27.88
CA GLU A 148 -5.73 0.27 -27.20
C GLU A 148 -4.51 -0.12 -26.35
N LEU A 149 -4.76 -0.84 -25.26
CA LEU A 149 -3.74 -1.53 -24.49
C LEU A 149 -3.87 -3.03 -24.71
N TRP A 150 -2.80 -3.65 -25.17
CA TRP A 150 -2.72 -5.09 -25.41
C TRP A 150 -1.72 -5.75 -24.47
N ILE A 151 -1.91 -7.04 -24.22
CA ILE A 151 -0.97 -7.88 -23.44
C ILE A 151 -0.56 -9.13 -24.20
N SER A 152 0.72 -9.47 -24.05
CA SER A 152 1.34 -10.69 -24.51
C SER A 152 1.87 -11.46 -23.30
N THR A 153 1.78 -12.79 -23.32
CA THR A 153 2.36 -13.68 -22.29
C THR A 153 3.48 -14.58 -22.83
N ASP A 154 3.85 -14.43 -24.11
CA ASP A 154 4.85 -15.24 -24.80
C ASP A 154 6.06 -14.42 -25.28
N GLY A 155 6.37 -13.31 -24.58
CA GLY A 155 7.49 -12.43 -24.91
C GLY A 155 7.27 -11.55 -26.15
N GLY A 156 6.03 -11.40 -26.61
CA GLY A 156 5.63 -10.52 -27.72
C GLY A 156 5.49 -11.26 -29.04
N ALA A 157 5.43 -12.60 -29.02
CA ALA A 157 5.22 -13.39 -30.23
C ALA A 157 3.75 -13.34 -30.67
N THR A 158 2.80 -13.26 -29.72
CA THR A 158 1.37 -13.07 -29.99
C THR A 158 0.72 -12.09 -29.02
N TRP A 159 -0.35 -11.43 -29.49
CA TRP A 159 -1.11 -10.42 -28.73
C TRP A 159 -2.61 -10.73 -28.75
N PRO A 160 -3.06 -11.84 -28.13
CA PRO A 160 -4.45 -12.31 -28.26
C PRO A 160 -5.44 -11.53 -27.38
N THR A 161 -4.96 -10.73 -26.42
CA THR A 161 -5.81 -10.15 -25.39
C THR A 161 -5.73 -8.63 -25.38
N LEU A 162 -6.88 -8.01 -25.67
CA LEU A 162 -7.16 -6.59 -25.47
C LEU A 162 -7.50 -6.37 -24.00
N LEU A 163 -6.79 -5.46 -23.34
CA LEU A 163 -7.01 -5.11 -21.95
C LEU A 163 -7.88 -3.85 -21.79
N TRP A 164 -7.70 -2.89 -22.68
CA TRP A 164 -8.41 -1.62 -22.66
C TRP A 164 -8.48 -1.03 -24.06
N SER A 165 -9.58 -0.36 -24.38
CA SER A 165 -9.75 0.45 -25.59
C SER A 165 -10.41 1.76 -25.20
N ILE A 166 -10.03 2.84 -25.89
CA ILE A 166 -10.63 4.16 -25.75
C ILE A 166 -12.16 4.13 -25.93
N ASP A 167 -12.69 3.22 -26.75
CA ASP A 167 -14.13 3.03 -26.97
C ASP A 167 -14.86 2.50 -25.73
N SER A 168 -14.14 1.84 -24.82
CA SER A 168 -14.73 1.29 -23.58
C SER A 168 -15.02 2.35 -22.51
N ILE A 169 -14.49 3.57 -22.68
CA ILE A 169 -14.64 4.69 -21.73
C ILE A 169 -16.02 5.37 -21.86
N GLY A 170 -16.64 5.31 -23.04
CA GLY A 170 -17.79 6.13 -23.38
C GLY A 170 -17.39 7.56 -23.76
N ALA A 171 -18.26 8.53 -23.50
CA ALA A 171 -18.00 9.93 -23.86
C ALA A 171 -16.97 10.59 -22.93
N PHE A 172 -15.94 11.22 -23.51
CA PHE A 172 -14.93 11.99 -22.80
C PHE A 172 -14.67 13.35 -23.47
N THR A 173 -14.08 14.28 -22.74
CA THR A 173 -13.74 15.60 -23.25
C THR A 173 -12.46 15.52 -24.08
N ASN A 174 -12.44 16.19 -25.24
CA ASN A 174 -11.22 16.31 -26.03
C ASN A 174 -10.10 16.97 -25.22
N TRP A 175 -8.89 16.42 -25.32
CA TRP A 175 -7.67 17.04 -24.80
C TRP A 175 -7.67 17.25 -23.28
N GLU A 176 -8.30 16.32 -22.57
CA GLU A 176 -8.17 16.19 -21.13
C GLU A 176 -7.44 14.90 -20.78
N TRP A 177 -6.65 14.95 -19.73
CA TRP A 177 -5.94 13.79 -19.20
C TRP A 177 -6.85 12.96 -18.32
N TYR A 178 -6.87 11.66 -18.58
CA TYR A 178 -7.64 10.67 -17.82
C TYR A 178 -6.71 9.60 -17.26
N LEU A 179 -6.90 9.25 -15.98
CA LEU A 179 -6.25 8.10 -15.37
C LEU A 179 -7.01 6.84 -15.77
N GLN A 180 -6.30 5.87 -16.34
CA GLN A 180 -6.81 4.52 -16.54
C GLN A 180 -6.15 3.56 -15.55
N THR A 181 -6.96 2.69 -14.94
CA THR A 181 -6.48 1.56 -14.16
C THR A 181 -7.02 0.28 -14.79
N VAL A 182 -6.13 -0.66 -15.08
CA VAL A 182 -6.48 -1.98 -15.65
C VAL A 182 -5.98 -3.07 -14.71
N ASP A 183 -6.88 -3.95 -14.31
CA ASP A 183 -6.55 -5.13 -13.52
C ASP A 183 -5.73 -6.12 -14.35
N LEU A 184 -4.59 -6.55 -13.80
CA LEU A 184 -3.70 -7.54 -14.37
C LEU A 184 -3.58 -8.79 -13.49
N SER A 185 -4.41 -8.94 -12.47
CA SER A 185 -4.39 -10.05 -11.51
C SER A 185 -4.37 -11.44 -12.18
N ALA A 186 -5.04 -11.59 -13.32
CA ALA A 186 -5.06 -12.83 -14.12
C ALA A 186 -3.68 -13.22 -14.69
N TYR A 187 -2.71 -12.31 -14.72
CA TYR A 187 -1.36 -12.51 -15.23
C TYR A 187 -0.31 -12.64 -14.12
N ALA A 188 -0.72 -12.63 -12.85
CA ALA A 188 0.15 -12.97 -11.74
C ALA A 188 0.76 -14.38 -11.94
N GLY A 189 2.03 -14.54 -11.61
CA GLY A 189 2.78 -15.79 -11.83
C GLY A 189 3.44 -15.93 -13.21
N GLN A 190 3.17 -15.05 -14.17
CA GLN A 190 3.74 -15.13 -15.54
C GLN A 190 5.12 -14.48 -15.62
N ALA A 191 6.04 -15.01 -16.43
CA ALA A 191 7.43 -14.54 -16.50
C ALA A 191 7.82 -13.77 -17.79
N ASN A 192 6.98 -13.86 -18.84
CA ASN A 192 7.29 -13.36 -20.18
C ASN A 192 6.20 -12.39 -20.68
N VAL A 193 5.80 -11.48 -19.81
CA VAL A 193 4.70 -10.55 -20.11
C VAL A 193 5.23 -9.31 -20.83
N LYS A 194 4.48 -8.80 -21.79
CA LYS A 194 4.69 -7.48 -22.38
C LYS A 194 3.36 -6.77 -22.52
N LEU A 195 3.36 -5.45 -22.35
CA LEU A 195 2.24 -4.58 -22.67
C LEU A 195 2.58 -3.74 -23.91
N ALA A 196 1.56 -3.42 -24.70
CA ALA A 196 1.69 -2.56 -25.88
C ALA A 196 0.55 -1.54 -25.91
N TRP A 197 0.91 -0.26 -25.91
CA TRP A 197 0.00 0.81 -26.31
C TRP A 197 0.00 0.87 -27.82
N ARG A 198 -1.13 0.49 -28.42
CA ARG A 198 -1.32 0.39 -29.86
C ARG A 198 -2.23 1.51 -30.32
N TYR A 199 -1.79 2.19 -31.38
CA TYR A 199 -2.53 3.22 -32.09
C TYR A 199 -2.73 2.78 -33.54
N THR A 200 -3.98 2.53 -33.90
CA THR A 200 -4.35 2.16 -35.28
C THR A 200 -5.28 3.23 -35.83
N ALA A 201 -4.87 4.01 -36.82
CA ALA A 201 -5.63 5.18 -37.23
C ALA A 201 -5.46 5.57 -38.70
N ASP A 202 -6.45 6.26 -39.23
CA ASP A 202 -6.40 6.89 -40.56
C ASP A 202 -7.12 8.24 -40.51
N ASP A 203 -6.37 9.34 -40.50
CA ASP A 203 -6.93 10.71 -40.34
C ASP A 203 -7.63 10.94 -38.99
N ALA A 204 -7.08 10.36 -37.91
CA ALA A 204 -7.61 10.55 -36.55
C ALA A 204 -6.93 11.74 -35.83
N ALA A 205 -6.84 11.69 -34.51
CA ALA A 205 -6.17 12.69 -33.69
C ALA A 205 -4.87 12.16 -33.07
N ASP A 206 -4.01 13.08 -32.66
CA ASP A 206 -2.89 12.76 -31.77
C ASP A 206 -3.40 12.07 -30.49
N ILE A 207 -2.56 11.22 -29.92
CA ILE A 207 -2.80 10.60 -28.61
C ILE A 207 -1.62 10.87 -27.67
N GLY A 208 -1.92 11.05 -26.38
CA GLY A 208 -0.97 11.22 -25.29
C GLY A 208 -0.94 10.00 -24.37
N LEU A 209 0.24 9.73 -23.80
CA LEU A 209 0.49 8.73 -22.77
C LEU A 209 1.51 9.29 -21.77
N ASP A 210 1.20 9.18 -20.48
CA ASP A 210 2.13 9.59 -19.44
C ASP A 210 1.93 8.78 -18.14
N ASP A 211 2.87 8.92 -17.20
CA ASP A 211 2.83 8.32 -15.85
C ASP A 211 2.40 6.84 -15.85
N VAL A 212 3.09 6.00 -16.63
CA VAL A 212 2.86 4.55 -16.66
C VAL A 212 3.42 3.91 -15.40
N LEU A 213 2.56 3.29 -14.61
CA LEU A 213 2.90 2.52 -13.42
C LEU A 213 2.37 1.09 -13.55
N ILE A 214 3.26 0.10 -13.46
CA ILE A 214 2.87 -1.31 -13.32
C ILE A 214 3.32 -1.74 -11.94
N THR A 215 2.35 -2.09 -11.09
CA THR A 215 2.61 -2.34 -9.68
C THR A 215 1.73 -3.47 -9.15
N ASP A 216 2.20 -4.12 -8.09
CA ASP A 216 1.46 -5.10 -7.31
C ASP A 216 1.49 -4.67 -5.84
N ASP A 217 0.32 -4.66 -5.21
CA ASP A 217 0.11 -4.30 -3.81
C ASP A 217 -0.22 -5.58 -3.02
N PRO A 218 0.75 -6.50 -2.81
CA PRO A 218 0.45 -7.76 -2.13
C PRO A 218 -0.14 -7.52 -0.74
N PRO A 219 -1.09 -8.38 -0.31
CA PRO A 219 -1.59 -8.33 1.05
C PRO A 219 -0.42 -8.32 2.03
N PRO A 220 -0.43 -7.43 3.04
CA PRO A 220 0.67 -7.33 3.97
C PRO A 220 0.89 -8.68 4.66
N VAL A 221 2.15 -9.14 4.68
CA VAL A 221 2.51 -10.42 5.32
C VAL A 221 2.39 -10.28 6.83
N ALA A 222 1.65 -11.20 7.44
CA ALA A 222 1.51 -11.26 8.89
C ALA A 222 2.86 -11.40 9.62
N PRO A 223 3.08 -10.70 10.75
CA PRO A 223 4.33 -10.77 11.49
C PRO A 223 4.53 -12.17 12.13
N PRO A 224 5.77 -12.56 12.50
CA PRO A 224 6.03 -13.87 13.10
C PRO A 224 5.24 -14.19 14.37
N ASN A 225 4.82 -13.15 15.11
CA ASN A 225 4.03 -13.24 16.34
C ASN A 225 2.58 -12.80 16.18
N ASP A 226 2.04 -12.97 14.98
CA ASP A 226 0.66 -12.70 14.63
C ASP A 226 -0.34 -13.54 15.43
N LEU A 227 -0.06 -14.83 15.62
CA LEU A 227 -0.91 -15.74 16.38
C LEU A 227 -0.35 -15.97 17.78
N CYS A 228 -1.24 -16.14 18.76
CA CYS A 228 -0.87 -16.42 20.15
C CYS A 228 0.07 -17.62 20.31
N VAL A 229 -0.13 -18.67 19.50
CA VAL A 229 0.73 -19.86 19.50
C VAL A 229 2.18 -19.58 19.13
N ASN A 230 2.43 -18.48 18.41
CA ASN A 230 3.75 -18.03 17.95
C ASN A 230 4.24 -16.79 18.71
N ALA A 231 3.65 -16.50 19.89
CA ALA A 231 4.02 -15.35 20.69
C ALA A 231 5.53 -15.31 20.97
N ILE A 232 6.15 -14.13 20.78
CA ILE A 232 7.58 -13.95 21.07
C ILE A 232 7.80 -13.98 22.58
N ASN A 233 8.70 -14.85 23.04
CA ASN A 233 9.07 -14.93 24.44
C ASN A 233 10.02 -13.80 24.84
N ILE A 234 9.63 -13.06 25.87
CA ILE A 234 10.41 -12.05 26.57
C ILE A 234 10.86 -12.66 27.91
N PRO A 235 12.06 -13.29 27.96
CA PRO A 235 12.47 -14.10 29.09
C PRO A 235 12.89 -13.29 30.32
N THR A 236 13.27 -12.03 30.11
CA THR A 236 13.73 -11.11 31.16
C THR A 236 13.15 -9.73 30.92
N VAL A 237 12.81 -9.04 31.99
CA VAL A 237 12.20 -7.72 31.99
C VAL A 237 12.97 -6.85 33.01
N PRO A 238 13.34 -5.59 32.69
CA PRO A 238 12.93 -4.85 31.50
C PRO A 238 13.59 -5.30 30.20
N ALA A 239 12.83 -5.26 29.10
CA ALA A 239 13.29 -5.61 27.75
C ALA A 239 12.75 -4.63 26.72
N GLN A 240 13.50 -4.44 25.63
CA GLN A 240 13.06 -3.71 24.43
C GLN A 240 12.84 -4.70 23.29
N VAL A 241 11.63 -4.74 22.72
CA VAL A 241 11.31 -5.59 21.56
C VAL A 241 10.77 -4.75 20.42
N SER A 242 11.24 -4.97 19.19
CA SER A 242 10.73 -4.31 17.98
C SER A 242 9.82 -5.24 17.19
N GLY A 243 8.70 -4.74 16.67
CA GLY A 243 7.78 -5.51 15.84
C GLY A 243 6.82 -4.63 15.05
N THR A 244 5.95 -5.24 14.23
CA THR A 244 4.95 -4.55 13.42
C THR A 244 3.58 -5.23 13.56
N THR A 245 2.49 -4.46 13.49
CA THR A 245 1.10 -4.96 13.41
C THR A 245 0.58 -5.00 11.97
N ILE A 246 1.41 -4.66 10.98
CA ILE A 246 1.06 -4.72 9.56
C ILE A 246 0.85 -6.18 9.16
N GLY A 247 -0.29 -6.48 8.54
CA GLY A 247 -0.65 -7.84 8.11
C GLY A 247 -1.13 -8.76 9.23
N ALA A 248 -1.11 -8.31 10.48
CA ALA A 248 -1.55 -9.11 11.61
C ALA A 248 -3.08 -9.29 11.63
N THR A 249 -3.54 -10.42 12.15
CA THR A 249 -4.94 -10.78 12.32
C THR A 249 -5.61 -9.96 13.42
N ILE A 250 -6.92 -9.74 13.25
CA ILE A 250 -7.78 -9.21 14.30
C ILE A 250 -8.15 -10.38 15.20
N ASP A 251 -7.58 -10.41 16.40
CA ASP A 251 -7.89 -11.39 17.44
C ASP A 251 -8.81 -10.78 18.49
N CYS A 252 -9.82 -11.51 18.96
CA CYS A 252 -10.62 -11.08 20.12
C CYS A 252 -11.23 -9.65 19.97
N SER A 253 -11.86 -9.38 18.82
CA SER A 253 -12.43 -8.08 18.40
C SER A 253 -13.37 -7.42 19.42
N ASP A 254 -14.01 -8.21 20.28
CA ASP A 254 -15.12 -7.76 21.13
C ASP A 254 -14.63 -7.13 22.45
N ASN A 255 -13.35 -7.27 22.79
CA ASN A 255 -12.83 -6.88 24.11
C ASN A 255 -12.45 -5.41 24.27
N LEU A 256 -12.15 -4.72 23.17
CA LEU A 256 -11.61 -3.36 23.21
C LEU A 256 -12.51 -2.34 22.49
N ASN A 257 -13.69 -2.76 22.01
CA ASN A 257 -14.54 -1.96 21.13
C ASN A 257 -13.77 -1.33 19.96
N TRP A 258 -12.70 -2.00 19.51
CA TRP A 258 -11.86 -1.57 18.40
C TRP A 258 -11.51 -2.75 17.50
N SER A 259 -11.29 -2.47 16.22
CA SER A 259 -10.88 -3.48 15.23
C SER A 259 -9.36 -3.38 15.02
N GLY A 260 -8.59 -3.51 16.10
CA GLY A 260 -7.13 -3.46 16.03
C GLY A 260 -6.53 -4.80 15.58
N ASN A 261 -5.43 -4.77 14.83
CA ASN A 261 -4.60 -5.94 14.59
C ASN A 261 -3.70 -6.19 15.80
N TYR A 262 -3.53 -7.45 16.21
CA TYR A 262 -2.80 -7.78 17.44
C TYR A 262 -1.47 -8.47 17.15
N VAL A 263 -0.50 -8.25 18.03
CA VAL A 263 0.71 -9.06 18.08
C VAL A 263 0.93 -9.61 19.47
N TRP A 264 1.49 -10.82 19.55
CA TRP A 264 1.55 -11.59 20.78
C TRP A 264 2.97 -11.68 21.35
N TYR A 265 3.07 -11.49 22.66
CA TYR A 265 4.27 -11.70 23.44
C TYR A 265 3.97 -12.59 24.64
N THR A 266 4.95 -13.36 25.10
CA THR A 266 4.91 -14.02 26.41
C THR A 266 5.92 -13.38 27.34
N VAL A 267 5.50 -13.08 28.57
CA VAL A 267 6.35 -12.50 29.61
C VAL A 267 6.30 -13.39 30.85
N SER A 268 7.45 -13.65 31.45
CA SER A 268 7.52 -14.37 32.73
C SER A 268 7.36 -13.39 33.90
N ALA A 269 6.25 -13.50 34.64
CA ALA A 269 6.04 -12.72 35.86
C ALA A 269 6.83 -13.36 37.04
N PRO A 270 7.85 -12.69 37.60
CA PRO A 270 8.71 -13.29 38.61
C PRO A 270 8.06 -13.37 39.99
N ASN A 271 7.08 -12.50 40.30
CA ASN A 271 6.51 -12.34 41.63
C ASN A 271 5.04 -12.81 41.70
N ALA A 272 4.51 -12.91 42.91
CA ALA A 272 3.09 -13.24 43.14
C ALA A 272 2.14 -12.09 42.73
N ALA A 273 2.64 -10.85 42.77
CA ALA A 273 2.00 -9.65 42.24
C ALA A 273 3.05 -8.88 41.43
N ASN A 274 2.67 -8.36 40.26
CA ASN A 274 3.58 -7.71 39.33
C ASN A 274 2.86 -6.49 38.74
N ASP A 275 3.53 -5.34 38.67
CA ASP A 275 3.03 -4.12 38.00
C ASP A 275 3.57 -4.07 36.57
N ILE A 276 2.72 -4.12 35.56
CA ILE A 276 3.17 -4.21 34.16
C ILE A 276 3.05 -2.84 33.52
N SER A 277 4.19 -2.19 33.25
CA SER A 277 4.21 -1.03 32.36
C SER A 277 4.65 -1.40 30.95
N ILE A 278 4.07 -0.74 29.95
CA ILE A 278 4.45 -0.89 28.53
C ILE A 278 4.53 0.49 27.92
N SER A 279 5.74 0.86 27.51
CA SER A 279 6.01 2.10 26.80
C SER A 279 6.15 1.82 25.30
N TYR A 280 5.50 2.62 24.46
CA TYR A 280 5.52 2.48 23.00
C TYR A 280 6.31 3.60 22.35
N CYS A 281 7.22 3.25 21.44
CA CYS A 281 7.99 4.22 20.68
C CYS A 281 7.97 3.96 19.16
N PRO A 282 7.18 4.75 18.41
CA PRO A 282 7.06 4.64 16.98
C PRO A 282 8.25 5.22 16.22
N SER A 283 8.45 4.70 15.01
CA SER A 283 9.52 5.12 14.09
C SER A 283 9.13 6.21 13.11
N LEU A 284 7.83 6.36 12.76
CA LEU A 284 7.41 7.22 11.65
C LEU A 284 6.29 8.24 11.97
N SER A 285 5.53 8.07 13.06
CA SER A 285 4.43 8.98 13.42
C SER A 285 4.12 8.90 14.91
N SER A 286 3.47 9.91 15.50
CA SER A 286 2.97 9.79 16.88
C SER A 286 1.78 8.83 16.97
N ILE A 287 1.67 8.09 18.07
CA ILE A 287 0.54 7.20 18.34
C ILE A 287 -0.30 7.79 19.48
N PRO A 288 -1.57 8.17 19.23
CA PRO A 288 -2.39 8.86 20.22
C PRO A 288 -2.90 7.94 21.33
N THR A 289 -3.05 6.63 21.04
CA THR A 289 -3.61 5.64 21.97
C THR A 289 -3.05 4.25 21.69
N VAL A 290 -2.72 3.53 22.75
CA VAL A 290 -2.25 2.15 22.73
C VAL A 290 -3.01 1.34 23.77
N SER A 291 -3.28 0.07 23.46
CA SER A 291 -3.98 -0.83 24.37
C SER A 291 -3.28 -2.18 24.38
N ALA A 292 -3.27 -2.82 25.54
CA ALA A 292 -2.78 -4.16 25.70
C ALA A 292 -3.79 -5.00 26.48
N ILE A 293 -3.83 -6.29 26.19
CA ILE A 293 -4.65 -7.26 26.89
C ILE A 293 -3.72 -8.31 27.46
N LEU A 294 -3.82 -8.56 28.76
CA LEU A 294 -3.15 -9.68 29.40
C LEU A 294 -4.06 -10.90 29.39
N TYR A 295 -3.54 -12.00 28.89
CA TYR A 295 -4.16 -13.31 28.94
C TYR A 295 -3.35 -14.26 29.81
N SER A 296 -4.02 -15.16 30.52
CA SER A 296 -3.36 -16.22 31.31
C SER A 296 -3.04 -17.48 30.51
N ALA A 297 -3.67 -17.64 29.34
CA ALA A 297 -3.45 -18.70 28.36
C ALA A 297 -3.88 -18.19 26.97
N CYS A 298 -3.48 -18.88 25.89
CA CYS A 298 -3.93 -18.50 24.56
C CYS A 298 -5.45 -18.71 24.44
N PRO A 299 -6.24 -17.68 24.09
CA PRO A 299 -7.65 -17.87 23.85
C PRO A 299 -7.84 -18.71 22.58
N THR A 300 -8.72 -19.70 22.65
CA THR A 300 -9.11 -20.56 21.53
C THR A 300 -10.56 -20.33 21.09
N THR A 301 -11.32 -19.55 21.86
CA THR A 301 -12.70 -19.17 21.60
C THR A 301 -12.96 -17.69 21.89
N ALA A 302 -14.01 -17.11 21.29
CA ALA A 302 -14.42 -15.74 21.56
C ALA A 302 -14.87 -15.51 23.02
N GLU A 303 -15.34 -16.55 23.70
CA GLU A 303 -15.72 -16.47 25.13
C GLU A 303 -14.47 -16.39 26.04
N GLU A 304 -13.41 -17.13 25.70
CA GLU A 304 -12.11 -17.05 26.39
C GLU A 304 -11.45 -15.68 26.19
N CYS A 305 -11.67 -15.03 25.05
CA CYS A 305 -11.23 -13.66 24.83
C CYS A 305 -11.75 -12.73 25.93
N SER A 306 -13.03 -12.78 26.29
CA SER A 306 -13.63 -11.82 27.24
C SER A 306 -13.45 -12.18 28.71
N THR A 307 -13.25 -13.46 29.03
CA THR A 307 -13.20 -13.95 30.42
C THR A 307 -11.78 -14.07 30.99
N LEU A 308 -10.75 -14.06 30.13
CA LEU A 308 -9.34 -14.17 30.52
C LEU A 308 -8.55 -12.86 30.44
N ALA A 309 -9.20 -11.77 29.99
CA ALA A 309 -8.57 -10.51 29.64
C ALA A 309 -8.49 -9.53 30.82
N ILE A 310 -7.29 -9.04 31.13
CA ILE A 310 -7.12 -7.74 31.80
C ILE A 310 -6.82 -6.72 30.71
N VAL A 311 -7.78 -5.85 30.42
CA VAL A 311 -7.63 -4.74 29.49
C VAL A 311 -6.84 -3.63 30.15
N MET A 312 -5.76 -3.21 29.51
CA MET A 312 -4.94 -2.07 29.91
C MET A 312 -4.94 -1.05 28.78
N THR A 313 -5.27 0.19 29.11
CA THR A 313 -5.28 1.31 28.16
C THR A 313 -4.28 2.36 28.62
N SER A 314 -3.77 3.16 27.69
CA SER A 314 -2.82 4.22 28.00
C SER A 314 -3.30 5.16 29.11
N GLY A 315 -2.45 5.41 30.10
CA GLY A 315 -2.71 6.30 31.23
C GLY A 315 -1.75 7.49 31.35
N ALA A 316 -0.61 7.45 30.64
CA ALA A 316 0.40 8.50 30.64
C ALA A 316 1.05 8.65 29.25
N PHE A 317 1.90 9.66 29.06
CA PHE A 317 2.71 9.84 27.85
C PHE A 317 4.21 9.89 28.19
N VAL A 318 5.05 9.23 27.39
CA VAL A 318 6.52 9.20 27.49
C VAL A 318 7.17 9.84 26.27
N THR A 319 8.32 10.48 26.48
CA THR A 319 9.15 11.00 25.38
C THR A 319 10.08 9.93 24.86
N CYS A 320 9.93 9.56 23.59
CA CYS A 320 10.74 8.55 22.94
C CYS A 320 12.14 9.08 22.56
N PRO A 321 13.13 8.19 22.38
CA PRO A 321 14.46 8.56 21.88
C PRO A 321 14.43 9.26 20.50
N SER A 322 13.37 9.02 19.72
CA SER A 322 13.10 9.71 18.44
C SER A 322 12.64 11.17 18.60
N GLY A 323 12.39 11.62 19.84
CA GLY A 323 11.84 12.96 20.15
C GLY A 323 10.31 13.03 20.12
N LEU A 324 9.62 11.93 19.80
CA LEU A 324 8.15 11.87 19.76
C LEU A 324 7.55 11.55 21.14
N SER A 325 6.43 12.17 21.50
CA SER A 325 5.67 11.84 22.73
C SER A 325 4.61 10.79 22.43
N ASN A 326 4.53 9.72 23.24
CA ASN A 326 3.63 8.59 22.98
C ASN A 326 3.04 7.99 24.24
N ALA A 327 1.90 7.32 24.07
CA ALA A 327 1.15 6.71 25.13
C ALA A 327 1.92 5.58 25.87
N GLU A 328 1.79 5.56 27.19
CA GLU A 328 2.30 4.54 28.10
C GLU A 328 1.12 3.90 28.84
N ILE A 329 1.18 2.57 28.94
CA ILE A 329 0.31 1.76 29.79
C ILE A 329 1.06 1.53 31.10
N VAL A 330 0.42 1.87 32.23
CA VAL A 330 0.95 1.67 33.60
C VAL A 330 -0.12 1.02 34.45
#